data_AF-A0A7S1KYX5-F1
#
_entry.id   AF-A0A7S1KYX5-F1
#
_cell.length_a   1.000
_cell.length_b   1.000
_cell.length_c   1.000
_cell.angle_alpha   90.00
_cell.angle_beta   90.00
_cell.angle_gamma   90.00
#
_symmetry.space_group_name_H-M   'P 1'
#
loop_
_entity.id
_entity.type
_entity.pdbx_description
1 polymer ?
#
loop_
_entity_poly.entity_id
_entity_poly.type
_entity_poly.pdbx_seq_one_letter_code
_entity_poly.pdbx_strand_id
1 'polypeptide(L)'
;MKVTDTALLGRAGTRYLEAVSLSDLWTSSTGVFIQSRVSGTFCSQAYGAGNKELVGIWLQVAYVVLFAVCIFVAAAWALTGPVLRAFGKSGELSGDAAYFAVVLMLCLPVRIGFSQLTTFLASQKIMRPGVVCATFGMAFNLIFGLVLVLGIPIPGWDGLGFPACPWITTAMEYAQLAILLYVFCHRQQLHRECWPGWSFEHITARRVKSFLGQYLPGSLSTGSDFWRVAVIGAVADTMGDIDVAVWSASYRICWISLTFLGSIARAMGIKIGQDLGAGRAADAKRITMIGICLAVSVISVLSLAVVCAPRLCGRLFSNDPAVLDLFEEVRFPLAAFMASMNLGTMLETIPVALGRTSSVFYAGLIGSWVGQVPCVLLCTKYWRADLVGLYTGVALGYALLVVLLGLLICTIDWSQVAEEARVRSEVAQQPQTSISMEPTGEEDAKQEREGQQ
;
A
#
# COMPACT_ATOMS: atom_id res chain seq x y z
N MET A 1 1.24 9.46 -10.11
CA MET A 1 1.04 9.45 -11.57
C MET A 1 -0.38 9.82 -11.94
N LYS A 2 -1.40 9.21 -11.32
CA LYS A 2 -2.80 9.66 -11.52
C LYS A 2 -3.01 11.15 -11.26
N VAL A 3 -2.35 11.73 -10.25
CA VAL A 3 -2.45 13.18 -9.94
C VAL A 3 -1.96 14.09 -11.07
N THR A 4 -0.87 13.73 -11.76
CA THR A 4 -0.34 14.51 -12.90
C THR A 4 -1.26 14.37 -14.11
N ASP A 5 -1.73 13.16 -14.40
CA ASP A 5 -2.70 12.89 -15.46
C ASP A 5 -4.01 13.68 -15.22
N THR A 6 -4.57 13.65 -14.00
CA THR A 6 -5.76 14.42 -13.62
C THR A 6 -5.53 15.93 -13.75
N ALA A 7 -4.36 16.44 -13.38
CA ALA A 7 -4.03 17.87 -13.49
C ALA A 7 -3.90 18.33 -14.95
N LEU A 8 -3.28 17.52 -15.82
CA LEU A 8 -3.15 17.79 -17.24
C LEU A 8 -4.51 17.73 -17.95
N LEU A 9 -5.30 16.71 -17.65
CA LEU A 9 -6.63 16.52 -18.24
C LEU A 9 -7.65 17.54 -17.77
N GLY A 10 -7.55 18.01 -16.53
CA GLY A 10 -8.37 19.12 -16.02
C GLY A 10 -8.18 20.41 -16.82
N ARG A 11 -7.00 20.61 -17.44
CA ARG A 11 -6.76 21.73 -18.36
C ARG A 11 -7.22 21.45 -19.79
N ALA A 12 -7.26 20.19 -20.20
CA ALA A 12 -7.69 19.77 -21.53
C ALA A 12 -9.23 19.78 -21.70
N GLY A 13 -10.00 19.60 -20.61
CA GLY A 13 -11.45 19.81 -20.61
C GLY A 13 -12.20 19.03 -19.53
N THR A 14 -13.28 19.61 -19.00
CA THR A 14 -14.09 19.05 -17.90
C THR A 14 -14.65 17.66 -18.21
N ARG A 15 -15.13 17.43 -19.45
CA ARG A 15 -15.62 16.13 -19.90
C ARG A 15 -14.56 15.02 -19.77
N TYR A 16 -13.33 15.29 -20.20
CA TYR A 16 -12.25 14.30 -20.15
C TYR A 16 -11.85 13.99 -18.71
N LEU A 17 -11.87 15.00 -17.84
CA LEU A 17 -11.65 14.83 -16.42
C LEU A 17 -12.73 13.92 -15.78
N GLU A 18 -14.00 14.11 -16.13
CA GLU A 18 -15.10 13.27 -15.68
C GLU A 18 -14.98 11.82 -16.19
N ALA A 19 -14.68 11.63 -17.47
CA ALA A 19 -14.48 10.31 -18.07
C ALA A 19 -13.35 9.54 -17.39
N VAL A 20 -12.22 10.21 -17.15
CA VAL A 20 -11.08 9.59 -16.45
C VAL A 20 -11.40 9.31 -15.01
N SER A 21 -12.11 10.19 -14.31
CA SER A 21 -12.49 9.95 -12.91
C SER A 21 -13.40 8.70 -12.77
N LEU A 22 -14.34 8.51 -13.70
CA LEU A 22 -15.18 7.31 -13.76
C LEU A 22 -14.39 6.05 -14.12
N SER A 23 -13.50 6.15 -15.11
CA SER A 23 -12.58 5.07 -15.47
C SER A 23 -11.70 4.70 -14.28
N ASP A 24 -11.22 5.70 -13.54
CA ASP A 24 -10.34 5.52 -12.38
C ASP A 24 -11.06 4.84 -11.21
N LEU A 25 -12.32 5.16 -10.97
CA LEU A 25 -13.14 4.50 -9.95
C LEU A 25 -13.25 2.99 -10.22
N TRP A 26 -13.54 2.62 -11.47
CA TRP A 26 -13.66 1.21 -11.88
C TRP A 26 -12.30 0.49 -11.89
N THR A 27 -11.29 1.10 -12.52
CA THR A 27 -9.96 0.50 -12.69
C THR A 27 -9.17 0.45 -11.39
N SER A 28 -9.35 1.40 -10.46
CA SER A 28 -8.77 1.32 -9.13
C SER A 28 -9.38 0.19 -8.31
N SER A 29 -10.71 0.05 -8.34
CA SER A 29 -11.44 -0.98 -7.60
C SER A 29 -11.03 -2.40 -7.96
N THR A 30 -10.67 -2.64 -9.21
CA THR A 30 -10.19 -3.94 -9.72
C THR A 30 -8.66 -4.03 -9.75
N GLY A 31 -7.97 -2.89 -9.89
CA GLY A 31 -6.51 -2.81 -9.91
C GLY A 31 -5.86 -3.06 -8.55
N VAL A 32 -6.60 -2.99 -7.44
CA VAL A 32 -6.09 -3.33 -6.10
C VAL A 32 -5.48 -4.74 -6.03
N PHE A 33 -6.04 -5.69 -6.78
CA PHE A 33 -5.56 -7.07 -6.81
C PHE A 33 -4.12 -7.17 -7.37
N ILE A 34 -3.75 -6.29 -8.30
CA ILE A 34 -2.41 -6.27 -8.89
C ILE A 34 -1.40 -5.49 -8.03
N GLN A 35 -1.90 -4.65 -7.12
CA GLN A 35 -1.06 -3.77 -6.28
C GLN A 35 -0.56 -4.44 -4.99
N SER A 36 -1.07 -5.63 -4.66
CA SER A 36 -0.68 -6.37 -3.46
C SER A 36 0.81 -6.72 -3.48
N ARG A 37 1.52 -6.38 -2.39
CA ARG A 37 2.97 -6.57 -2.23
C ARG A 37 3.34 -7.63 -1.20
N VAL A 38 2.47 -8.64 -1.04
CA VAL A 38 2.66 -9.75 -0.08
C VAL A 38 3.97 -10.53 -0.33
N SER A 39 4.50 -10.53 -1.55
CA SER A 39 5.81 -11.09 -1.88
C SER A 39 6.94 -10.51 -1.02
N GLY A 40 6.84 -9.25 -0.59
CA GLY A 40 7.82 -8.60 0.28
C GLY A 40 7.95 -9.27 1.64
N THR A 41 6.84 -9.77 2.21
CA THR A 41 6.85 -10.52 3.46
C THR A 41 7.63 -11.83 3.31
N PHE A 42 7.33 -12.60 2.26
CA PHE A 42 8.04 -13.86 1.98
C PHE A 42 9.53 -13.64 1.66
N CYS A 43 9.83 -12.65 0.83
CA CYS A 43 11.20 -12.33 0.41
C CYS A 43 12.05 -11.84 1.60
N SER A 44 11.51 -10.95 2.44
CA SER A 44 12.24 -10.42 3.60
C SER A 44 12.51 -11.50 4.65
N GLN A 45 11.54 -12.38 4.92
CA GLN A 45 11.72 -13.51 5.84
C GLN A 45 12.76 -14.50 5.30
N ALA A 46 12.66 -14.91 4.03
CA ALA A 46 13.62 -15.82 3.42
C ALA A 46 15.05 -15.24 3.40
N TYR A 47 15.19 -13.94 3.07
CA TYR A 47 16.48 -13.25 3.11
C TYR A 47 17.05 -13.17 4.53
N GLY A 48 16.20 -12.85 5.52
CA GLY A 48 16.57 -12.84 6.93
C GLY A 48 17.04 -14.20 7.46
N ALA A 49 16.40 -15.27 7.01
CA ALA A 49 16.74 -16.65 7.36
C ALA A 49 18.01 -17.16 6.67
N GLY A 50 18.58 -16.39 5.74
CA GLY A 50 19.76 -16.77 4.96
C GLY A 50 19.46 -17.64 3.73
N ASN A 51 18.19 -18.01 3.49
CA ASN A 51 17.77 -18.78 2.32
C ASN A 51 17.56 -17.86 1.10
N LYS A 52 18.69 -17.43 0.51
CA LYS A 52 18.72 -16.47 -0.61
C LYS A 52 18.05 -16.99 -1.87
N GLU A 53 18.16 -18.29 -2.15
CA GLU A 53 17.52 -18.93 -3.29
C GLU A 53 15.98 -18.84 -3.20
N LEU A 54 15.44 -19.07 -1.99
CA LEU A 54 14.00 -19.01 -1.77
C LEU A 54 13.42 -17.61 -2.02
N VAL A 55 14.20 -16.54 -1.86
CA VAL A 55 13.79 -15.16 -2.21
C VAL A 55 13.44 -15.07 -3.71
N GLY A 56 14.29 -15.63 -4.58
CA GLY A 56 14.04 -15.66 -6.02
C GLY A 56 12.89 -16.58 -6.42
N ILE A 57 12.71 -17.68 -5.69
CA ILE A 57 11.57 -18.59 -5.86
C ILE A 57 10.25 -17.87 -5.53
N TRP A 58 10.19 -17.11 -4.43
CA TRP A 58 8.99 -16.34 -4.09
C TRP A 58 8.66 -15.27 -5.11
N LEU A 59 9.66 -14.65 -5.75
CA LEU A 59 9.44 -13.75 -6.89
C LEU A 59 8.79 -14.49 -8.08
N GLN A 60 9.24 -15.71 -8.39
CA GLN A 60 8.63 -16.53 -9.46
C GLN A 60 7.19 -16.91 -9.14
N VAL A 61 6.91 -17.35 -7.90
CA VAL A 61 5.55 -17.66 -7.44
C VAL A 61 4.66 -16.42 -7.52
N ALA A 62 5.15 -15.26 -7.08
CA ALA A 62 4.43 -14.00 -7.16
C ALA A 62 4.09 -13.64 -8.62
N TYR A 63 5.04 -13.79 -9.55
CA TYR A 63 4.78 -13.58 -10.97
C TYR A 63 3.69 -14.50 -11.50
N VAL A 64 3.80 -15.82 -11.30
CA VAL A 64 2.80 -16.77 -11.81
C VAL A 64 1.41 -16.46 -11.28
N VAL A 65 1.27 -16.21 -9.98
CA VAL A 65 -0.03 -15.88 -9.36
C VAL A 65 -0.57 -14.54 -9.88
N LEU A 66 0.26 -13.50 -9.91
CA LEU A 66 -0.20 -12.16 -10.30
C LEU A 66 -0.48 -12.05 -11.81
N PHE A 67 0.26 -12.75 -12.67
CA PHE A 67 -0.06 -12.81 -14.10
C PHE A 67 -1.36 -13.58 -14.36
N ALA A 68 -1.68 -14.61 -13.58
CA ALA A 68 -2.99 -15.26 -13.65
C ALA A 68 -4.11 -14.30 -13.23
N VAL A 69 -3.92 -13.54 -12.13
CA VAL A 69 -4.89 -12.52 -11.71
C VAL A 69 -4.99 -11.36 -12.70
N CYS A 70 -3.88 -11.01 -13.37
CA CYS A 70 -3.83 -9.98 -14.40
C CYS A 70 -4.82 -10.23 -15.52
N ILE A 71 -5.08 -11.49 -15.89
CA ILE A 71 -6.06 -11.84 -16.93
C ILE A 71 -7.46 -11.39 -16.52
N PHE A 72 -7.86 -11.65 -15.28
CA PHE A 72 -9.17 -11.24 -14.77
C PHE A 72 -9.30 -9.72 -14.65
N VAL A 73 -8.24 -9.04 -14.20
CA VAL A 73 -8.23 -7.57 -14.10
C VAL A 73 -8.24 -6.93 -15.49
N ALA A 74 -7.48 -7.47 -16.45
CA ALA A 74 -7.50 -7.02 -17.83
C ALA A 74 -8.90 -7.20 -18.46
N ALA A 75 -9.54 -8.35 -18.25
CA ALA A 75 -10.92 -8.57 -18.69
C ALA A 75 -11.90 -7.56 -18.07
N ALA A 76 -11.77 -7.25 -16.78
CA ALA A 76 -12.58 -6.23 -16.12
C ALA A 76 -12.36 -4.83 -16.74
N TRP A 77 -11.12 -4.48 -17.09
CA TRP A 77 -10.79 -3.19 -17.71
C TRP A 77 -11.28 -3.10 -19.16
N ALA A 78 -11.24 -4.21 -19.92
CA ALA A 78 -11.84 -4.28 -21.25
C ALA A 78 -13.36 -4.07 -21.23
N LEU A 79 -14.03 -4.46 -20.14
CA LEU A 79 -15.47 -4.31 -19.95
C LEU A 79 -15.90 -2.94 -19.37
N THR A 80 -14.97 -1.99 -19.22
CA THR A 80 -15.26 -0.66 -18.62
C THR A 80 -16.42 0.06 -19.34
N GLY A 81 -16.43 0.08 -20.67
CA GLY A 81 -17.49 0.76 -21.45
C GLY A 81 -18.88 0.17 -21.24
N PRO A 82 -19.09 -1.16 -21.41
CA PRO A 82 -20.34 -1.82 -21.03
C PRO A 82 -20.77 -1.59 -19.58
N VAL A 83 -19.83 -1.68 -18.63
CA VAL A 83 -20.12 -1.51 -17.20
C VAL A 83 -20.60 -0.09 -16.89
N LEU A 84 -19.93 0.94 -17.42
CA LEU A 84 -20.34 2.33 -17.20
C LEU A 84 -21.69 2.65 -17.85
N ARG A 85 -21.98 2.07 -19.02
CA ARG A 85 -23.31 2.16 -19.64
C ARG A 85 -24.38 1.47 -18.79
N ALA A 86 -24.08 0.32 -18.18
CA ALA A 86 -24.99 -0.35 -17.26
C ALA A 86 -25.28 0.49 -16.00
N PHE A 87 -24.31 1.31 -15.55
CA PHE A 87 -24.50 2.32 -14.52
C PHE A 87 -25.20 3.61 -15.00
N GLY A 88 -25.75 3.62 -16.22
CA GLY A 88 -26.54 4.73 -16.76
C GLY A 88 -25.72 5.92 -17.26
N LYS A 89 -24.40 5.78 -17.46
CA LYS A 89 -23.56 6.86 -18.02
C LYS A 89 -23.75 6.99 -19.52
N SER A 90 -23.57 8.21 -20.06
CA SER A 90 -23.75 8.49 -21.49
C SER A 90 -22.77 7.69 -22.35
N GLY A 91 -23.16 7.42 -23.60
CA GLY A 91 -22.36 6.61 -24.53
C GLY A 91 -20.98 7.22 -24.83
N GLU A 92 -20.92 8.54 -24.96
CA GLU A 92 -19.68 9.29 -25.20
C GLU A 92 -18.72 9.25 -23.99
N LEU A 93 -19.22 9.53 -22.79
CA LEU A 93 -18.42 9.49 -21.56
C LEU A 93 -17.91 8.08 -21.26
N SER A 94 -18.75 7.08 -21.49
CA SER A 94 -18.39 5.67 -21.34
C SER A 94 -17.36 5.22 -22.40
N GLY A 95 -17.42 5.80 -23.61
CA GLY A 95 -16.45 5.55 -24.67
C GLY A 95 -15.06 6.08 -24.33
N ASP A 96 -14.98 7.33 -23.87
CA ASP A 96 -13.71 7.96 -23.45
C ASP A 96 -13.10 7.22 -22.25
N ALA A 97 -13.91 6.87 -21.26
CA ALA A 97 -13.48 6.10 -20.08
C ALA A 97 -13.01 4.69 -20.46
N ALA A 98 -13.66 4.03 -21.42
CA ALA A 98 -13.27 2.73 -21.93
C ALA A 98 -11.96 2.78 -22.71
N TYR A 99 -11.78 3.80 -23.57
CA TYR A 99 -10.51 4.02 -24.27
C TYR A 99 -9.35 4.14 -23.27
N PHE A 100 -9.53 4.97 -22.23
CA PHE A 100 -8.52 5.15 -21.20
C PHE A 100 -8.18 3.84 -20.48
N ALA A 101 -9.19 3.07 -20.07
CA ALA A 101 -9.00 1.79 -19.38
C ALA A 101 -8.33 0.72 -20.26
N VAL A 102 -8.71 0.63 -21.53
CA VAL A 102 -8.15 -0.35 -22.48
C VAL A 102 -6.69 -0.03 -22.80
N VAL A 103 -6.32 1.23 -22.94
CA VAL A 103 -4.90 1.60 -23.16
C VAL A 103 -4.07 1.31 -21.90
N LEU A 104 -4.60 1.61 -20.70
CA LEU A 104 -3.93 1.27 -19.44
C LEU A 104 -3.88 -0.24 -19.17
N MET A 105 -4.78 -1.04 -19.74
CA MET A 105 -4.72 -2.50 -19.64
C MET A 105 -3.37 -3.05 -20.14
N LEU A 106 -2.80 -2.43 -21.17
CA LEU A 106 -1.51 -2.81 -21.75
C LEU A 106 -0.34 -2.67 -20.76
N CYS A 107 -0.48 -1.82 -19.74
CA CYS A 107 0.57 -1.59 -18.76
C CYS A 107 0.52 -2.58 -17.58
N LEU A 108 -0.56 -3.35 -17.41
CA LEU A 108 -0.71 -4.29 -16.28
C LEU A 108 0.45 -5.31 -16.16
N PRO A 109 0.89 -5.99 -17.24
CA PRO A 109 2.00 -6.94 -17.15
C PRO A 109 3.31 -6.28 -16.71
N VAL A 110 3.56 -5.08 -17.23
CA VAL A 110 4.77 -4.29 -16.95
C VAL A 110 4.77 -3.80 -15.51
N ARG A 111 3.61 -3.35 -15.02
CA ARG A 111 3.42 -2.91 -13.63
C ARG A 111 3.69 -4.05 -12.64
N ILE A 112 3.24 -5.27 -12.94
CA ILE A 112 3.57 -6.46 -12.15
C ILE A 112 5.08 -6.70 -12.18
N GLY A 113 5.67 -6.75 -13.38
CA GLY A 113 7.11 -6.89 -13.59
C GLY A 113 7.93 -5.96 -12.70
N PHE A 114 7.65 -4.66 -12.81
CA PHE A 114 8.32 -3.59 -12.08
C PHE A 114 8.08 -3.66 -10.56
N SER A 115 6.82 -3.77 -10.13
CA SER A 115 6.45 -3.73 -8.71
C SER A 115 6.99 -4.92 -7.91
N GLN A 116 6.97 -6.13 -8.48
CA GLN A 116 7.47 -7.31 -7.79
C GLN A 116 9.00 -7.35 -7.79
N LEU A 117 9.66 -6.96 -8.89
CA LEU A 117 11.12 -6.90 -8.95
C LEU A 117 11.70 -5.85 -8.00
N THR A 118 11.07 -4.68 -7.91
CA THR A 118 11.47 -3.65 -6.93
C THR A 118 11.21 -4.13 -5.50
N THR A 119 10.14 -4.88 -5.23
CA THR A 119 9.88 -5.50 -3.92
C THR A 119 10.90 -6.59 -3.57
N PHE A 120 11.32 -7.39 -4.55
CA PHE A 120 12.39 -8.38 -4.41
C PHE A 120 13.72 -7.72 -4.04
N LEU A 121 14.14 -6.67 -4.76
CA LEU A 121 15.37 -5.93 -4.47
C LEU A 121 15.27 -5.19 -3.12
N ALA A 122 14.11 -4.61 -2.83
CA ALA A 122 13.82 -3.94 -1.57
C ALA A 122 14.02 -4.87 -0.35
N SER A 123 13.54 -6.10 -0.47
CA SER A 123 13.65 -7.12 0.57
C SER A 123 15.08 -7.52 0.89
N GLN A 124 16.02 -7.22 -0.02
CA GLN A 124 17.46 -7.43 0.11
C GLN A 124 18.21 -6.15 0.56
N LYS A 125 17.48 -5.11 1.02
CA LYS A 125 18.01 -3.78 1.36
C LYS A 125 18.51 -2.96 0.16
N ILE A 126 18.12 -3.32 -1.06
CA ILE A 126 18.52 -2.64 -2.29
C ILE A 126 17.39 -1.71 -2.78
N MET A 127 17.34 -0.49 -2.24
CA MET A 127 16.28 0.49 -2.51
C MET A 127 16.51 1.35 -3.76
N ARG A 128 17.78 1.56 -4.14
CA ARG A 128 18.19 2.49 -5.20
C ARG A 128 17.44 2.30 -6.53
N PRO A 129 17.23 1.07 -7.04
CA PRO A 129 16.54 0.86 -8.32
C PRO A 129 15.11 1.41 -8.32
N GLY A 130 14.35 1.14 -7.26
CA GLY A 130 12.98 1.62 -7.13
C GLY A 130 12.90 3.15 -7.10
N VAL A 131 13.80 3.81 -6.36
CA VAL A 131 13.85 5.28 -6.27
C VAL A 131 14.20 5.91 -7.60
N VAL A 132 15.27 5.45 -8.25
CA VAL A 132 15.73 6.03 -9.54
C VAL A 132 14.67 5.87 -10.62
N CYS A 133 14.08 4.69 -10.77
CA CYS A 133 13.02 4.46 -11.75
C CYS A 133 11.76 5.26 -11.43
N ALA A 134 11.37 5.40 -10.15
CA ALA A 134 10.22 6.20 -9.75
C ALA A 134 10.41 7.70 -10.05
N THR A 135 11.57 8.26 -9.71
CA THR A 135 11.91 9.66 -10.02
C THR A 135 11.96 9.92 -11.52
N PHE A 136 12.57 9.01 -12.28
CA PHE A 136 12.56 9.08 -13.75
C PHE A 136 11.13 9.06 -14.30
N GLY A 137 10.30 8.13 -13.83
CA GLY A 137 8.92 8.02 -14.30
C GLY A 137 8.10 9.27 -14.03
N MET A 138 8.26 9.88 -12.85
CA MET A 138 7.62 11.15 -12.52
C MET A 138 8.05 12.27 -13.48
N ALA A 139 9.35 12.42 -13.73
CA ALA A 139 9.86 13.43 -14.67
C ALA A 139 9.38 13.16 -16.11
N PHE A 140 9.42 11.91 -16.55
CA PHE A 140 8.95 11.47 -17.86
C PHE A 140 7.48 11.81 -18.06
N ASN A 141 6.60 11.41 -17.12
CA ASN A 141 5.18 11.67 -17.23
C ASN A 141 4.86 13.17 -17.23
N LEU A 142 5.55 13.97 -16.41
CA LEU A 142 5.36 15.42 -16.40
C LEU A 142 5.81 16.06 -17.72
N ILE A 143 7.02 15.76 -18.20
CA ILE A 143 7.58 16.37 -19.40
C ILE A 143 6.76 15.98 -20.64
N PHE A 144 6.55 14.69 -20.86
CA PHE A 144 5.77 14.22 -22.00
C PHE A 144 4.29 14.58 -21.87
N GLY A 145 3.75 14.63 -20.66
CA GLY A 145 2.41 15.13 -20.38
C GLY A 145 2.24 16.59 -20.84
N LEU A 146 3.16 17.48 -20.46
CA LEU A 146 3.12 18.88 -20.91
C LEU A 146 3.25 18.98 -22.45
N VAL A 147 4.23 18.29 -23.04
CA VAL A 147 4.54 18.41 -24.47
C VAL A 147 3.47 17.77 -25.37
N LEU A 148 2.99 16.57 -25.02
CA LEU A 148 2.11 15.78 -25.87
C LEU A 148 0.63 15.97 -25.53
N VAL A 149 0.26 16.30 -24.29
CA VAL A 149 -1.16 16.52 -23.93
C VAL A 149 -1.55 17.97 -24.10
N LEU A 150 -0.75 18.92 -23.57
CA LEU A 150 -1.06 20.35 -23.62
C LEU A 150 -0.41 21.10 -24.80
N GLY A 151 0.55 20.46 -25.48
CA GLY A 151 1.33 21.10 -26.54
C GLY A 151 2.42 22.02 -26.00
N ILE A 152 3.25 22.52 -26.92
CA ILE A 152 4.25 23.56 -26.68
C ILE A 152 3.83 24.73 -27.58
N PRO A 153 4.06 26.01 -27.21
CA PRO A 153 3.80 27.17 -28.09
C PRO A 153 4.75 27.21 -29.29
N ILE A 154 4.70 26.18 -30.14
CA ILE A 154 5.35 26.07 -31.44
C ILE A 154 4.22 26.15 -32.48
N PRO A 155 4.30 27.05 -33.48
CA PRO A 155 3.28 27.17 -34.51
C PRO A 155 2.99 25.82 -35.18
N GLY A 156 1.76 25.31 -35.09
CA GLY A 156 1.32 24.05 -35.68
C GLY A 156 1.34 22.82 -34.77
N TRP A 157 1.66 22.96 -33.48
CA TRP A 157 1.61 21.85 -32.51
C TRP A 157 0.70 22.18 -31.31
N ASP A 158 -0.58 21.85 -31.43
CA ASP A 158 -1.58 22.04 -30.36
C ASP A 158 -1.60 20.88 -29.33
N GLY A 159 -0.69 19.92 -29.47
CA GLY A 159 -0.68 18.68 -28.69
C GLY A 159 -1.64 17.62 -29.22
N LEU A 160 -1.46 16.38 -28.76
CA LEU A 160 -2.28 15.21 -29.10
C LEU A 160 -3.51 15.07 -28.19
N GLY A 161 -3.66 15.94 -27.17
CA GLY A 161 -4.83 16.00 -26.30
C GLY A 161 -5.06 14.76 -25.43
N PHE A 162 -6.33 14.55 -25.05
CA PHE A 162 -6.77 13.46 -24.17
C PHE A 162 -6.26 12.05 -24.58
N PRO A 163 -6.29 11.66 -25.87
CA PRO A 163 -5.83 10.33 -26.29
C PRO A 163 -4.38 10.01 -25.89
N ALA A 164 -3.48 11.01 -25.86
CA ALA A 164 -2.07 10.78 -25.53
C ALA A 164 -1.83 10.45 -24.05
N CYS A 165 -2.71 10.88 -23.14
CA CYS A 165 -2.51 10.73 -21.70
C CYS A 165 -2.29 9.26 -21.26
N PRO A 166 -3.18 8.30 -21.57
CA PRO A 166 -2.96 6.91 -21.15
C PRO A 166 -1.77 6.26 -21.88
N TRP A 167 -1.42 6.68 -23.10
CA TRP A 167 -0.24 6.19 -23.82
C TRP A 167 1.07 6.65 -23.19
N ILE A 168 1.15 7.91 -22.75
CA ILE A 168 2.31 8.42 -22.00
C ILE A 168 2.47 7.61 -20.72
N THR A 169 1.35 7.33 -20.04
CA THR A 169 1.36 6.54 -18.81
C THR A 169 1.87 5.12 -19.05
N THR A 170 1.36 4.46 -20.09
CA THR A 170 1.85 3.15 -20.51
C THR A 170 3.34 3.20 -20.89
N ALA A 171 3.75 4.11 -21.78
CA ALA A 171 5.14 4.24 -22.22
C ALA A 171 6.12 4.48 -21.06
N MET A 172 5.72 5.29 -20.08
CA MET A 172 6.50 5.53 -18.87
C MET A 172 6.73 4.24 -18.07
N GLU A 173 5.71 3.40 -17.88
CA GLU A 173 5.87 2.14 -17.12
C GLU A 173 6.79 1.17 -17.85
N TYR A 174 6.68 1.09 -19.19
CA TYR A 174 7.62 0.31 -20.00
C TYR A 174 9.04 0.84 -19.86
N ALA A 175 9.25 2.15 -19.90
CA ALA A 175 10.55 2.76 -19.71
C ALA A 175 11.13 2.49 -18.31
N GLN A 176 10.30 2.55 -17.25
CA GLN A 176 10.72 2.20 -15.89
C GLN A 176 11.20 0.76 -15.78
N LEU A 177 10.43 -0.18 -16.35
CA LEU A 177 10.83 -1.60 -16.36
C LEU A 177 12.08 -1.82 -17.20
N ALA A 178 12.20 -1.17 -18.36
CA ALA A 178 13.38 -1.26 -19.21
C ALA A 178 14.64 -0.77 -18.50
N ILE A 179 14.57 0.38 -17.81
CA ILE A 179 15.68 0.90 -16.99
C ILE A 179 16.01 -0.08 -15.86
N LEU A 180 14.98 -0.61 -15.19
CA LEU A 180 15.17 -1.58 -14.11
C LEU A 180 15.93 -2.83 -14.59
N LEU A 181 15.48 -3.42 -15.70
CA LEU A 181 16.08 -4.62 -16.26
C LEU A 181 17.46 -4.35 -16.87
N TYR A 182 17.65 -3.28 -17.62
CA TYR A 182 18.90 -3.00 -18.31
C TYR A 182 19.99 -2.50 -17.34
N VAL A 183 19.70 -1.44 -16.57
CA VAL A 183 20.71 -0.79 -15.73
C VAL A 183 20.98 -1.63 -14.48
N PHE A 184 19.94 -2.09 -13.79
CA PHE A 184 20.12 -2.70 -12.47
C PHE A 184 20.23 -4.23 -12.54
N CYS A 185 19.49 -4.89 -13.42
CA CYS A 185 19.63 -6.35 -13.59
C CYS A 185 20.79 -6.70 -14.54
N HIS A 186 20.85 -6.17 -15.76
CA HIS A 186 21.85 -6.58 -16.74
C HIS A 186 23.23 -5.96 -16.50
N ARG A 187 23.34 -4.65 -16.26
CA ARG A 187 24.64 -3.99 -16.06
C ARG A 187 25.19 -4.17 -14.64
N GLN A 188 24.38 -3.95 -13.62
CA GLN A 188 24.82 -4.02 -12.21
C GLN A 188 24.63 -5.40 -11.56
N GLN A 189 23.84 -6.30 -12.16
CA GLN A 189 23.67 -7.68 -11.67
C GLN A 189 23.18 -7.77 -10.22
N LEU A 190 22.41 -6.78 -9.75
CA LEU A 190 21.98 -6.66 -8.35
C LEU A 190 21.08 -7.82 -7.87
N HIS A 191 20.47 -8.54 -8.81
CA HIS A 191 19.58 -9.67 -8.54
C HIS A 191 20.32 -11.00 -8.31
N ARG A 192 21.59 -11.09 -8.72
CA ARG A 192 22.33 -12.35 -8.89
C ARG A 192 22.50 -13.16 -7.60
N GLU A 193 22.61 -12.49 -6.46
CA GLU A 193 22.80 -13.13 -5.16
C GLU A 193 21.59 -13.98 -4.72
N CYS A 194 20.38 -13.55 -5.07
CA CYS A 194 19.13 -14.18 -4.63
C CYS A 194 18.30 -14.76 -5.79
N TRP A 195 18.85 -14.80 -7.00
CA TRP A 195 18.14 -15.28 -8.20
C TRP A 195 18.72 -16.62 -8.67
N PRO A 196 18.04 -17.74 -8.44
CA PRO A 196 18.52 -19.08 -8.85
C PRO A 196 18.33 -19.37 -10.35
N GLY A 197 17.75 -18.44 -11.12
CA GLY A 197 17.26 -18.71 -12.46
C GLY A 197 15.79 -19.10 -12.47
N TRP A 198 15.18 -19.03 -13.66
CA TRP A 198 13.77 -19.39 -13.83
C TRP A 198 13.62 -20.91 -13.85
N SER A 199 12.78 -21.46 -12.97
CA SER A 199 12.46 -22.89 -12.96
C SER A 199 11.03 -23.12 -12.45
N PHE A 200 10.21 -23.75 -13.29
CA PHE A 200 8.85 -24.15 -12.89
C PHE A 200 8.85 -25.27 -11.83
N GLU A 201 9.95 -26.02 -11.68
CA GLU A 201 10.09 -27.08 -10.69
C GLU A 201 9.96 -26.53 -9.26
N HIS A 202 10.44 -25.31 -9.04
CA HIS A 202 10.36 -24.64 -7.74
C HIS A 202 8.97 -24.06 -7.44
N ILE A 203 8.05 -24.01 -8.42
CA ILE A 203 6.71 -23.45 -8.27
C ILE A 203 5.75 -24.57 -7.84
N THR A 204 5.86 -24.98 -6.58
CA THR A 204 5.04 -26.07 -6.03
C THR A 204 3.64 -25.59 -5.62
N ALA A 205 2.66 -26.49 -5.67
CA ALA A 205 1.30 -26.20 -5.20
C ALA A 205 1.25 -25.73 -3.74
N ARG A 206 2.16 -26.23 -2.89
CA ARG A 206 2.30 -25.79 -1.49
C ARG A 206 2.70 -24.31 -1.39
N ARG A 207 3.71 -23.88 -2.15
CA ARG A 207 4.17 -22.48 -2.17
C ARG A 207 3.10 -21.55 -2.75
N VAL A 208 2.43 -21.95 -3.83
CA VAL A 208 1.29 -21.20 -4.40
C VAL A 208 0.15 -21.07 -3.39
N LYS A 209 -0.23 -22.16 -2.70
CA LYS A 209 -1.26 -22.11 -1.64
C LYS A 209 -0.87 -21.19 -0.49
N SER A 210 0.38 -21.23 -0.05
CA SER A 210 0.89 -20.34 1.00
C SER A 210 0.85 -18.87 0.56
N PHE A 211 1.27 -18.58 -0.67
CA PHE A 211 1.21 -17.24 -1.24
C PHE A 211 -0.23 -16.74 -1.35
N LEU A 212 -1.15 -17.53 -1.92
CA LEU A 212 -2.57 -17.20 -2.02
C LEU A 212 -3.23 -16.98 -0.66
N GLY A 213 -2.85 -17.76 0.34
CA GLY A 213 -3.32 -17.63 1.72
C GLY A 213 -3.01 -16.26 2.33
N GLN A 214 -1.93 -15.60 1.89
CA GLN A 214 -1.64 -14.23 2.31
C GLN A 214 -2.13 -13.16 1.31
N TYR A 215 -2.01 -13.45 0.02
CA TYR A 215 -2.35 -12.56 -1.08
C TYR A 215 -3.84 -12.23 -1.15
N LEU A 216 -4.72 -13.24 -1.04
CA LEU A 216 -6.17 -13.02 -1.15
C LEU A 216 -6.70 -12.12 -0.03
N PRO A 217 -6.45 -12.41 1.27
CA PRO A 217 -6.89 -11.51 2.34
C PRO A 217 -6.28 -10.11 2.23
N GLY A 218 -4.98 -10.01 1.91
CA GLY A 218 -4.32 -8.72 1.74
C GLY A 218 -4.94 -7.87 0.64
N SER A 219 -5.21 -8.47 -0.52
CA SER A 219 -5.82 -7.77 -1.66
C SER A 219 -7.27 -7.37 -1.40
N LEU A 220 -8.05 -8.25 -0.74
CA LEU A 220 -9.42 -7.95 -0.33
C LEU A 220 -9.48 -6.85 0.74
N SER A 221 -8.51 -6.82 1.66
CA SER A 221 -8.40 -5.75 2.65
C SER A 221 -8.22 -4.40 1.96
N THR A 222 -7.26 -4.31 1.03
CA THR A 222 -7.05 -3.10 0.24
C THR A 222 -8.29 -2.74 -0.60
N GLY A 223 -8.93 -3.72 -1.24
CA GLY A 223 -10.18 -3.49 -1.99
C GLY A 223 -11.29 -2.91 -1.11
N SER A 224 -11.49 -3.49 0.08
CA SER A 224 -12.45 -3.02 1.07
C SER A 224 -12.22 -1.56 1.47
N ASP A 225 -10.97 -1.12 1.63
CA ASP A 225 -10.66 0.28 1.94
C ASP A 225 -11.11 1.24 0.84
N PHE A 226 -10.85 0.90 -0.43
CA PHE A 226 -11.27 1.73 -1.57
C PHE A 226 -12.80 1.78 -1.69
N TRP A 227 -13.48 0.64 -1.58
CA TRP A 227 -14.94 0.59 -1.67
C TRP A 227 -15.62 1.35 -0.52
N ARG A 228 -15.08 1.25 0.69
CA ARG A 228 -15.55 2.00 1.85
C ARG A 228 -15.41 3.51 1.63
N VAL A 229 -14.26 3.98 1.13
CA VAL A 229 -14.06 5.40 0.83
C VAL A 229 -15.06 5.89 -0.21
N ALA A 230 -15.39 5.08 -1.22
CA ALA A 230 -16.41 5.44 -2.21
C ALA A 230 -17.80 5.63 -1.57
N VAL A 231 -18.17 4.76 -0.61
CA VAL A 231 -19.42 4.92 0.16
C VAL A 231 -19.42 6.20 1.00
N ILE A 232 -18.31 6.50 1.69
CA ILE A 232 -18.19 7.73 2.51
C ILE A 232 -18.21 8.97 1.61
N GLY A 233 -17.56 8.91 0.45
CA GLY A 233 -17.60 9.96 -0.57
C GLY A 233 -19.03 10.22 -1.04
N ALA A 234 -19.82 9.16 -1.29
CA ALA A 234 -21.23 9.32 -1.65
C ALA A 234 -22.06 9.99 -0.55
N VAL A 235 -21.71 9.82 0.73
CA VAL A 235 -22.35 10.58 1.82
C VAL A 235 -21.95 12.06 1.76
N ALA A 236 -20.66 12.35 1.53
CA ALA A 236 -20.19 13.72 1.34
C ALA A 236 -20.83 14.41 0.12
N ASP A 237 -21.07 13.67 -0.97
CA ASP A 237 -21.72 14.18 -2.19
C ASP A 237 -23.18 14.59 -1.99
N THR A 238 -23.83 14.13 -0.90
CA THR A 238 -25.16 14.61 -0.52
C THR A 238 -25.12 15.96 0.22
N MET A 239 -23.93 16.45 0.56
CA MET A 239 -23.70 17.75 1.19
C MET A 239 -23.54 18.84 0.12
N GLY A 240 -23.37 20.11 0.53
CA GLY A 240 -23.25 21.22 -0.41
C GLY A 240 -21.95 21.18 -1.23
N ASP A 241 -21.91 21.94 -2.33
CA ASP A 241 -20.73 21.98 -3.23
C ASP A 241 -19.43 22.37 -2.50
N ILE A 242 -19.52 23.27 -1.52
CA ILE A 242 -18.38 23.71 -0.70
C ILE A 242 -17.89 22.56 0.20
N ASP A 243 -18.81 21.77 0.76
CA ASP A 243 -18.48 20.61 1.60
C ASP A 243 -17.75 19.54 0.80
N VAL A 244 -18.24 19.24 -0.41
CA VAL A 244 -17.62 18.27 -1.32
C VAL A 244 -16.21 18.73 -1.72
N ALA A 245 -16.02 20.03 -1.99
CA ALA A 245 -14.71 20.60 -2.30
C ALA A 245 -13.73 20.45 -1.12
N VAL A 246 -14.17 20.77 0.11
CA VAL A 246 -13.35 20.64 1.32
C VAL A 246 -13.07 19.17 1.66
N TRP A 247 -14.03 18.26 1.46
CA TRP A 247 -13.84 16.81 1.59
C TRP A 247 -12.73 16.31 0.65
N SER A 248 -12.82 16.64 -0.64
CA SER A 248 -11.83 16.24 -1.65
C SER A 248 -10.43 16.78 -1.32
N ALA A 249 -10.34 18.06 -0.93
CA ALA A 249 -9.09 18.68 -0.53
C ALA A 249 -8.50 18.03 0.75
N SER A 250 -9.32 17.82 1.76
CA SER A 250 -8.94 17.16 3.01
C SER A 250 -8.45 15.73 2.79
N TYR A 251 -9.14 14.97 1.94
CA TYR A 251 -8.75 13.62 1.58
C TYR A 251 -7.39 13.58 0.87
N ARG A 252 -7.09 14.57 0.01
CA ARG A 252 -5.76 14.71 -0.61
C ARG A 252 -4.67 14.99 0.42
N ILE A 253 -4.91 15.84 1.42
CA ILE A 253 -3.98 16.09 2.53
C ILE A 253 -3.69 14.77 3.27
N CYS A 254 -4.74 14.01 3.58
CA CYS A 254 -4.63 12.70 4.23
C CYS A 254 -3.77 11.72 3.41
N TRP A 255 -3.92 11.69 2.08
CA TRP A 255 -3.10 10.85 1.18
C TRP A 255 -1.63 11.26 1.10
N ILE A 256 -1.35 12.57 1.15
CA ILE A 256 0.03 13.07 1.20
C ILE A 256 0.70 12.58 2.49
N SER A 257 0.03 12.74 3.64
CA SER A 257 0.50 12.19 4.93
C SER A 257 0.75 10.68 4.84
N LEU A 258 -0.21 9.95 4.25
CA LEU A 258 -0.14 8.50 4.12
C LEU A 258 1.04 8.04 3.27
N THR A 259 1.48 8.84 2.30
CA THR A 259 2.65 8.52 1.47
C THR A 259 3.96 8.53 2.28
N PHE A 260 4.12 9.50 3.19
CA PHE A 260 5.26 9.55 4.09
C PHE A 260 5.24 8.37 5.05
N LEU A 261 4.09 8.14 5.70
CA LEU A 261 3.97 7.05 6.67
C LEU A 261 4.05 5.67 6.03
N GLY A 262 3.43 5.48 4.88
CA GLY A 262 3.52 4.24 4.11
C GLY A 262 4.95 3.92 3.67
N SER A 263 5.84 4.91 3.58
CA SER A 263 7.27 4.68 3.33
C SER A 263 8.00 4.16 4.57
N ILE A 264 7.69 4.71 5.75
CA ILE A 264 8.18 4.23 7.04
C ILE A 264 7.65 2.81 7.31
N ALA A 265 6.36 2.59 7.11
CA ALA A 265 5.68 1.31 7.26
C ALA A 265 6.36 0.22 6.43
N ARG A 266 6.61 0.49 5.14
CA ARG A 266 7.28 -0.45 4.23
C ARG A 266 8.70 -0.78 4.68
N ALA A 267 9.50 0.23 5.02
CA ALA A 267 10.88 0.00 5.49
C ALA A 267 10.91 -0.85 6.76
N MET A 268 9.98 -0.60 7.67
CA MET A 268 9.81 -1.39 8.88
C MET A 268 9.34 -2.80 8.60
N GLY A 269 8.34 -3.00 7.74
CA GLY A 269 7.84 -4.32 7.38
C GLY A 269 8.93 -5.23 6.81
N ILE A 270 9.80 -4.68 5.96
CA ILE A 270 10.99 -5.40 5.46
C ILE A 270 11.92 -5.80 6.61
N LYS A 271 12.21 -4.86 7.52
CA LYS A 271 13.15 -5.10 8.63
C LYS A 271 12.58 -6.09 9.66
N ILE A 272 11.29 -6.00 9.99
CA ILE A 272 10.56 -6.97 10.82
C ILE A 272 10.65 -8.35 10.18
N GLY A 273 10.33 -8.47 8.88
CA GLY A 273 10.39 -9.74 8.16
C GLY A 273 11.80 -10.36 8.20
N GLN A 274 12.84 -9.56 7.99
CA GLN A 274 14.23 -10.02 8.07
C GLN A 274 14.63 -10.52 9.47
N ASP A 275 14.27 -9.79 10.53
CA ASP A 275 14.62 -10.20 11.88
C ASP A 275 13.85 -11.44 12.33
N LEU A 276 12.58 -11.58 11.93
CA LEU A 276 11.80 -12.80 12.16
C LEU A 276 12.39 -13.99 11.41
N GLY A 277 12.74 -13.83 10.13
CA GLY A 277 13.40 -14.86 9.35
C GLY A 277 14.71 -15.32 9.98
N ALA A 278 15.46 -14.39 10.58
CA ALA A 278 16.69 -14.68 11.28
C ALA A 278 16.52 -15.27 12.70
N GLY A 279 15.28 -15.46 13.17
CA GLY A 279 14.99 -15.91 14.53
C GLY A 279 15.19 -14.86 15.63
N ARG A 280 15.41 -13.59 15.27
CA ARG A 280 15.63 -12.48 16.23
C ARG A 280 14.30 -11.83 16.64
N ALA A 281 13.49 -12.58 17.39
CA ALA A 281 12.18 -12.14 17.86
C ALA A 281 12.21 -10.81 18.65
N ALA A 282 13.21 -10.64 19.52
CA ALA A 282 13.37 -9.43 20.32
C ALA A 282 13.67 -8.18 19.47
N ASP A 283 14.49 -8.32 18.42
CA ASP A 283 14.80 -7.22 17.51
C ASP A 283 13.60 -6.84 16.65
N ALA A 284 12.85 -7.83 16.15
CA ALA A 284 11.60 -7.60 15.44
C ALA A 284 10.59 -6.80 16.29
N LYS A 285 10.45 -7.14 17.58
CA LYS A 285 9.63 -6.38 18.53
C LYS A 285 10.16 -4.95 18.71
N ARG A 286 11.47 -4.78 18.89
CA ARG A 286 12.09 -3.47 19.08
C ARG A 286 11.88 -2.56 17.86
N ILE A 287 12.05 -3.08 16.65
CA ILE A 287 11.81 -2.33 15.41
C ILE A 287 10.35 -1.91 15.28
N THR A 288 9.43 -2.80 15.65
CA THR A 288 8.00 -2.49 15.67
C THR A 288 7.72 -1.31 16.58
N MET A 289 8.27 -1.30 17.81
CA MET A 289 8.11 -0.20 18.76
C MET A 289 8.72 1.11 18.25
N ILE A 290 9.98 1.08 17.77
CA ILE A 290 10.64 2.27 17.19
C ILE A 290 9.79 2.83 16.04
N GLY A 291 9.27 1.93 15.22
CA GLY A 291 8.43 2.21 14.10
C GLY A 291 7.12 2.91 14.45
N ILE A 292 6.41 2.40 15.44
CA ILE A 292 5.19 3.01 15.97
C ILE A 292 5.50 4.40 16.55
N CYS A 293 6.57 4.53 17.35
CA CYS A 293 6.98 5.82 17.91
C CYS A 293 7.29 6.86 16.83
N LEU A 294 8.00 6.46 15.77
CA LEU A 294 8.32 7.33 14.65
C LEU A 294 7.05 7.74 13.89
N ALA A 295 6.15 6.79 13.62
CA ALA A 295 4.89 7.07 12.95
C ALA A 295 4.01 8.03 13.77
N VAL A 296 3.85 7.78 15.08
CA VAL A 296 3.11 8.67 15.99
C VAL A 296 3.74 10.06 15.99
N SER A 297 5.07 10.18 16.07
CA SER A 297 5.75 11.47 16.05
C SER A 297 5.46 12.27 14.78
N VAL A 298 5.55 11.62 13.61
CA VAL A 298 5.26 12.27 12.33
C VAL A 298 3.78 12.64 12.21
N ILE A 299 2.86 11.74 12.61
CA ILE A 299 1.42 12.00 12.63
C ILE A 299 1.12 13.20 13.53
N SER A 300 1.69 13.26 14.74
CA SER A 300 1.45 14.35 15.68
C SER A 300 1.88 15.69 15.10
N VAL A 301 3.03 15.76 14.42
CA VAL A 301 3.49 16.99 13.76
C VAL A 301 2.54 17.40 12.62
N LEU A 302 2.12 16.46 11.78
CA LEU A 302 1.23 16.75 10.66
C LEU A 302 -0.17 17.16 11.14
N SER A 303 -0.73 16.45 12.13
CA SER A 303 -2.02 16.79 12.73
C SER A 303 -1.98 18.14 13.45
N LEU A 304 -0.88 18.47 14.12
CA LEU A 304 -0.69 19.78 14.72
C LEU A 304 -0.68 20.88 13.65
N ALA A 305 -0.03 20.66 12.51
CA ALA A 305 -0.03 21.62 11.40
C ALA A 305 -1.47 21.89 10.88
N VAL A 306 -2.29 20.85 10.75
CA VAL A 306 -3.70 20.99 10.35
C VAL A 306 -4.51 21.78 11.37
N VAL A 307 -4.28 21.58 12.67
CA VAL A 307 -5.00 22.30 13.74
C VAL A 307 -4.53 23.75 13.86
N CYS A 308 -3.23 24.01 13.79
CA CYS A 308 -2.65 25.34 13.98
C CYS A 308 -2.78 26.23 12.75
N ALA A 309 -2.77 25.65 11.54
CA ALA A 309 -2.81 26.40 10.29
C ALA A 309 -3.85 25.87 9.29
N PRO A 310 -5.14 25.70 9.68
CA PRO A 310 -6.16 25.09 8.83
C PRO A 310 -6.41 25.91 7.55
N ARG A 311 -6.43 27.25 7.65
CA ARG A 311 -6.57 28.14 6.48
C ARG A 311 -5.38 28.02 5.52
N LEU A 312 -4.16 27.78 6.03
CA LEU A 312 -3.00 27.56 5.17
C LEU A 312 -3.14 26.26 4.40
N CYS A 313 -3.63 25.20 5.06
CA CYS A 313 -3.97 23.94 4.40
C CYS A 313 -5.04 24.14 3.32
N GLY A 314 -6.10 24.91 3.60
CA GLY A 314 -7.16 25.22 2.63
C GLY A 314 -6.66 26.04 1.44
N ARG A 315 -5.74 27.00 1.68
CA ARG A 315 -5.12 27.84 0.63
C ARG A 315 -4.31 27.06 -0.40
N LEU A 316 -3.89 25.83 -0.09
CA LEU A 316 -3.26 24.95 -1.07
C LEU A 316 -4.21 24.56 -2.20
N PHE A 317 -5.53 24.65 -1.98
CA PHE A 317 -6.55 24.19 -2.92
C PHE A 317 -7.46 25.31 -3.43
N SER A 318 -7.82 26.29 -2.60
CA SER A 318 -8.68 27.40 -3.00
C SER A 318 -8.38 28.68 -2.22
N ASN A 319 -8.60 29.83 -2.85
CA ASN A 319 -8.56 31.16 -2.20
C ASN A 319 -9.95 31.66 -1.80
N ASP A 320 -11.01 30.88 -2.02
CA ASP A 320 -12.37 31.21 -1.62
C ASP A 320 -12.48 31.30 -0.08
N PRO A 321 -12.87 32.46 0.47
CA PRO A 321 -13.07 32.63 1.92
C PRO A 321 -13.98 31.57 2.52
N ALA A 322 -15.05 31.15 1.84
CA ALA A 322 -16.00 30.17 2.38
C ALA A 322 -15.35 28.79 2.57
N VAL A 323 -14.48 28.38 1.64
CA VAL A 323 -13.69 27.15 1.74
C VAL A 323 -12.70 27.25 2.91
N LEU A 324 -12.04 28.40 3.08
CA LEU A 324 -11.07 28.62 4.15
C LEU A 324 -11.71 28.64 5.54
N ASP A 325 -12.89 29.24 5.67
CA ASP A 325 -13.65 29.27 6.91
C ASP A 325 -14.14 27.87 7.28
N LEU A 326 -14.60 27.07 6.31
CA LEU A 326 -15.00 25.68 6.54
C LEU A 326 -13.80 24.80 6.96
N PHE A 327 -12.61 25.01 6.39
CA PHE A 327 -11.38 24.36 6.86
C PHE A 327 -11.06 24.70 8.32
N GLU A 328 -11.32 25.94 8.74
CA GLU A 328 -11.13 26.36 10.13
C GLU A 328 -12.13 25.70 11.08
N GLU A 329 -13.40 25.58 10.66
CA GLU A 329 -14.43 24.88 11.43
C GLU A 329 -14.08 23.41 11.65
N VAL A 330 -13.65 22.72 10.59
CA VAL A 330 -13.41 21.26 10.63
C VAL A 330 -12.03 20.84 11.12
N ARG A 331 -11.17 21.77 11.54
CA ARG A 331 -9.75 21.50 11.84
C ARG A 331 -9.50 20.36 12.84
N PHE A 332 -10.30 20.26 13.89
CA PHE A 332 -10.16 19.24 14.93
C PHE A 332 -10.61 17.85 14.47
N PRO A 333 -11.85 17.66 13.96
CA PRO A 333 -12.27 16.36 13.47
C PRO A 333 -11.45 15.91 12.24
N LEU A 334 -11.00 16.84 11.39
CA LEU A 334 -10.07 16.54 10.30
C LEU A 334 -8.72 16.03 10.82
N ALA A 335 -8.13 16.68 11.83
CA ALA A 335 -6.87 16.23 12.41
C ALA A 335 -6.99 14.85 13.08
N ALA A 336 -8.14 14.58 13.73
CA ALA A 336 -8.45 13.27 14.32
C ALA A 336 -8.65 12.19 13.25
N PHE A 337 -9.37 12.50 12.17
CA PHE A 337 -9.50 11.63 11.00
C PHE A 337 -8.13 11.31 10.41
N MET A 338 -7.31 12.33 10.11
CA MET A 338 -5.98 12.12 9.55
C MET A 338 -5.11 11.25 10.47
N ALA A 339 -5.09 11.54 11.77
CA ALA A 339 -4.29 10.80 12.73
C ALA A 339 -4.70 9.32 12.83
N SER A 340 -6.00 9.07 13.00
CA SER A 340 -6.54 7.72 13.14
C SER A 340 -6.37 6.89 11.86
N MET A 341 -6.62 7.48 10.68
CA MET A 341 -6.40 6.82 9.39
C MET A 341 -4.94 6.41 9.22
N ASN A 342 -4.02 7.36 9.37
CA ASN A 342 -2.60 7.12 9.15
C ASN A 342 -2.02 6.13 10.16
N LEU A 343 -2.44 6.20 11.43
CA LEU A 343 -2.04 5.24 12.46
C LEU A 343 -2.62 3.86 12.18
N GLY A 344 -3.88 3.76 11.76
CA GLY A 344 -4.51 2.49 11.38
C GLY A 344 -3.72 1.77 10.28
N THR A 345 -3.53 2.42 9.13
CA THR A 345 -2.79 1.83 8.00
C THR A 345 -1.34 1.48 8.36
N MET A 346 -0.73 2.28 9.25
CA MET A 346 0.59 1.99 9.78
C MET A 346 0.60 0.68 10.59
N LEU A 347 -0.34 0.54 11.51
CA LEU A 347 -0.46 -0.63 12.37
C LEU A 347 -0.76 -1.89 11.55
N GLU A 348 -1.55 -1.81 10.47
CA GLU A 348 -1.84 -2.93 9.57
C GLU A 348 -0.57 -3.56 8.97
N THR A 349 0.45 -2.74 8.72
CA THR A 349 1.69 -3.21 8.09
C THR A 349 2.46 -4.20 8.97
N ILE A 350 2.30 -4.11 10.30
CA ILE A 350 2.96 -5.01 11.26
C ILE A 350 2.48 -6.46 11.06
N PRO A 351 1.20 -6.82 11.30
CA PRO A 351 0.70 -8.17 11.05
C PRO A 351 0.84 -8.64 9.60
N VAL A 352 0.81 -7.73 8.59
CA VAL A 352 1.17 -8.10 7.21
C VAL A 352 2.62 -8.59 7.12
N ALA A 353 3.57 -7.92 7.77
CA ALA A 353 4.97 -8.34 7.83
C ALA A 353 5.20 -9.65 8.62
N LEU A 354 4.28 -9.99 9.54
CA LEU A 354 4.25 -11.29 10.22
C LEU A 354 3.65 -12.40 9.35
N GLY A 355 3.11 -12.08 8.18
CA GLY A 355 2.37 -13.01 7.31
C GLY A 355 0.94 -13.31 7.79
N ARG A 356 0.36 -12.47 8.65
CA ARG A 356 -0.99 -12.60 9.22
C ARG A 356 -2.00 -11.69 8.51
N THR A 357 -1.97 -11.65 7.18
CA THR A 357 -2.86 -10.78 6.38
C THR A 357 -4.34 -11.10 6.56
N SER A 358 -4.72 -12.33 6.91
CA SER A 358 -6.10 -12.69 7.25
C SER A 358 -6.61 -11.93 8.46
N SER A 359 -5.80 -11.82 9.52
CA SER A 359 -6.17 -11.06 10.72
C SER A 359 -6.39 -9.58 10.40
N VAL A 360 -5.56 -9.03 9.50
CA VAL A 360 -5.71 -7.65 8.99
C VAL A 360 -7.00 -7.50 8.20
N PHE A 361 -7.29 -8.44 7.30
CA PHE A 361 -8.52 -8.43 6.53
C PHE A 361 -9.77 -8.42 7.43
N TYR A 362 -9.84 -9.30 8.44
CA TYR A 362 -11.00 -9.35 9.34
C TYR A 362 -11.10 -8.10 10.23
N ALA A 363 -9.99 -7.64 10.81
CA ALA A 363 -9.97 -6.40 11.60
C ALA A 363 -10.37 -5.19 10.75
N GLY A 364 -9.84 -5.11 9.53
CA GLY A 364 -10.15 -4.12 8.51
C GLY A 364 -11.63 -4.16 8.14
N LEU A 365 -12.20 -5.32 7.86
CA LEU A 365 -13.62 -5.46 7.50
C LEU A 365 -14.55 -5.00 8.64
N ILE A 366 -14.24 -5.40 9.88
CA ILE A 366 -15.00 -4.98 11.07
C ILE A 366 -14.87 -3.46 11.27
N GLY A 367 -13.64 -2.93 11.32
CA GLY A 367 -13.39 -1.51 11.50
C GLY A 367 -14.02 -0.65 10.38
N SER A 368 -14.08 -1.19 9.18
CA SER A 368 -14.64 -0.56 7.97
C SER A 368 -16.16 -0.54 7.93
N TRP A 369 -16.77 -1.73 7.87
CA TRP A 369 -18.17 -1.91 7.51
C TRP A 369 -19.08 -1.98 8.73
N VAL A 370 -18.56 -2.38 9.88
CA VAL A 370 -19.30 -2.42 11.14
C VAL A 370 -19.00 -1.18 11.99
N GLY A 371 -17.78 -0.66 11.92
CA GLY A 371 -17.38 0.56 12.59
C GLY A 371 -17.67 1.81 11.76
N GLN A 372 -16.80 2.08 10.78
CA GLN A 372 -16.73 3.37 10.12
C GLN A 372 -17.99 3.75 9.34
N VAL A 373 -18.51 2.88 8.47
CA VAL A 373 -19.69 3.22 7.66
C VAL A 373 -20.90 3.54 8.56
N PRO A 374 -21.27 2.71 9.55
CA PRO A 374 -22.32 3.05 10.51
C PRO A 374 -22.02 4.32 11.31
N CYS A 375 -20.79 4.51 11.81
CA CYS A 375 -20.42 5.73 12.55
C CYS A 375 -20.62 6.99 11.71
N VAL A 376 -20.21 6.97 10.43
CA VAL A 376 -20.42 8.08 9.51
C VAL A 376 -21.91 8.36 9.34
N LEU A 377 -22.71 7.35 9.02
CA LEU A 377 -24.16 7.51 8.83
C LEU A 377 -24.88 7.99 10.10
N LEU A 378 -24.47 7.50 11.27
CA LEU A 378 -25.05 7.90 12.55
C LEU A 378 -24.70 9.35 12.89
N CYS A 379 -23.44 9.75 12.73
CA CYS A 379 -23.00 11.12 13.00
C CYS A 379 -23.65 12.11 12.03
N THR A 380 -23.70 11.80 10.72
CA THR A 380 -24.27 12.72 9.73
C THR A 380 -25.79 12.81 9.80
N LYS A 381 -26.49 11.72 10.15
CA LYS A 381 -27.95 11.70 10.19
C LYS A 381 -28.55 12.20 11.51
N TYR A 382 -27.94 11.86 12.65
CA TYR A 382 -28.53 12.10 13.97
C TYR A 382 -27.85 13.18 14.80
N TRP A 383 -26.62 13.60 14.45
CA TRP A 383 -25.88 14.59 15.24
C TRP A 383 -25.65 15.90 14.48
N ARG A 384 -24.88 15.86 13.39
CA ARG A 384 -24.60 17.03 12.55
C ARG A 384 -24.56 16.62 11.08
N ALA A 385 -25.46 17.18 10.28
CA ALA A 385 -25.54 16.94 8.84
C ALA A 385 -24.55 17.83 8.05
N ASP A 386 -23.29 17.85 8.49
CA ASP A 386 -22.20 18.64 7.91
C ASP A 386 -20.88 17.85 7.92
N LEU A 387 -19.80 18.47 7.43
CA LEU A 387 -18.47 17.85 7.42
C LEU A 387 -17.92 17.55 8.81
N VAL A 388 -18.32 18.29 9.86
CA VAL A 388 -17.88 18.00 11.24
C VAL A 388 -18.42 16.63 11.67
N GLY A 389 -19.71 16.37 11.40
CA GLY A 389 -20.32 15.06 11.63
C GLY A 389 -19.66 13.95 10.80
N LEU A 390 -19.43 14.20 9.51
CA LEU A 390 -18.76 13.25 8.61
C LEU A 390 -17.37 12.87 9.12
N TYR A 391 -16.48 13.84 9.33
CA TYR A 391 -15.10 13.59 9.77
C TYR A 391 -15.04 12.92 11.13
N THR A 392 -15.93 13.28 12.06
CA THR A 392 -15.98 12.62 13.37
C THR A 392 -16.36 11.16 13.22
N GLY A 393 -17.37 10.83 12.41
CA GLY A 393 -17.74 9.45 12.13
C GLY A 393 -16.61 8.64 11.49
N VAL A 394 -15.89 9.25 10.53
CA VAL A 394 -14.71 8.65 9.90
C VAL A 394 -13.61 8.39 10.94
N ALA A 395 -13.30 9.37 11.78
CA ALA A 395 -12.28 9.28 12.82
C ALA A 395 -12.59 8.19 13.85
N LEU A 396 -13.85 8.08 14.30
CA LEU A 396 -14.30 7.04 15.22
C LEU A 396 -14.14 5.64 14.61
N GLY A 397 -14.48 5.48 13.33
CA GLY A 397 -14.28 4.22 12.60
C GLY A 397 -12.81 3.79 12.53
N TYR A 398 -11.91 4.72 12.19
CA TYR A 398 -10.47 4.43 12.20
C TYR A 398 -9.92 4.24 13.62
N ALA A 399 -10.45 4.94 14.62
CA ALA A 399 -10.07 4.72 16.01
C ALA A 399 -10.39 3.30 16.47
N LEU A 400 -11.56 2.76 16.08
CA LEU A 400 -11.89 1.35 16.33
C LEU A 400 -10.87 0.42 15.65
N LEU A 401 -10.52 0.69 14.38
CA LEU A 401 -9.51 -0.10 13.68
C LEU A 401 -8.14 -0.06 14.38
N VAL A 402 -7.70 1.12 14.83
CA VAL A 402 -6.47 1.30 15.63
C VAL A 402 -6.51 0.47 16.91
N VAL A 403 -7.64 0.46 17.62
CA VAL A 403 -7.81 -0.36 18.83
C VAL A 403 -7.73 -1.85 18.51
N LEU A 404 -8.45 -2.32 17.48
CA LEU A 404 -8.45 -3.73 17.07
C LEU A 404 -7.04 -4.21 16.68
N LEU A 405 -6.32 -3.42 15.88
CA LEU A 405 -4.94 -3.73 15.46
C LEU A 405 -3.96 -3.60 16.63
N GLY A 406 -4.13 -2.60 17.49
CA GLY A 406 -3.31 -2.43 18.69
C GLY A 406 -3.43 -3.63 19.63
N LEU A 407 -4.65 -4.12 19.89
CA LEU A 407 -4.89 -5.34 20.67
C LEU A 407 -4.28 -6.57 20.01
N LEU A 408 -4.41 -6.71 18.69
CA LEU A 408 -3.77 -7.78 17.93
C LEU A 408 -2.24 -7.73 18.11
N ILE A 409 -1.64 -6.55 18.03
CA ILE A 409 -0.18 -6.37 18.14
C ILE A 409 0.31 -6.65 19.56
N CYS A 410 -0.42 -6.20 20.58
CA CYS A 410 -0.09 -6.45 21.99
C CYS A 410 -0.16 -7.94 22.38
N THR A 411 -0.96 -8.74 21.66
CA THR A 411 -1.10 -10.19 21.91
C THR A 411 -0.16 -11.06 21.07
N ILE A 412 0.76 -10.47 20.29
CA ILE A 412 1.74 -11.23 19.51
C ILE A 412 2.75 -11.92 20.45
N ASP A 413 2.79 -13.25 20.36
CA ASP A 413 3.96 -14.02 20.78
C ASP A 413 5.04 -13.91 19.70
N TRP A 414 6.05 -13.08 19.98
CA TRP A 414 7.17 -12.78 19.07
C TRP A 414 8.04 -14.00 18.77
N SER A 415 8.15 -14.92 19.72
CA SER A 415 8.93 -16.16 19.57
C SER A 415 8.21 -17.12 18.62
N GLN A 416 6.89 -17.26 18.79
CA GLN A 416 6.07 -18.08 17.90
C GLN A 416 6.11 -17.56 16.46
N VAL A 417 5.91 -16.25 16.24
CA VAL A 417 5.91 -15.70 14.87
C VAL A 417 7.29 -15.74 14.19
N ALA A 418 8.38 -15.71 14.96
CA ALA A 418 9.72 -15.91 14.42
C ALA A 418 9.90 -17.36 13.94
N GLU A 419 9.41 -18.34 14.70
CA GLU A 419 9.44 -19.73 14.29
C GLU A 419 8.56 -20.00 13.06
N GLU A 420 7.34 -19.45 13.02
CA GLU A 420 6.47 -19.49 11.84
C GLU A 420 7.17 -18.90 10.59
N ALA A 421 7.92 -17.80 10.76
CA ALA A 421 8.69 -17.18 9.67
C ALA A 421 9.85 -18.05 9.20
N ARG A 422 10.56 -18.74 10.10
CA ARG A 422 11.63 -19.69 9.75
C ARG A 422 11.11 -20.90 9.00
N VAL A 423 9.99 -21.47 9.45
CA VAL A 423 9.31 -22.58 8.77
C VAL A 423 8.87 -22.15 7.37
N ARG A 424 8.28 -20.95 7.21
CA ARG A 424 7.96 -20.39 5.88
C ARG A 424 9.19 -20.13 5.01
N SER A 425 10.36 -19.93 5.63
CA SER A 425 11.64 -19.73 4.96
C SER A 425 12.38 -21.04 4.66
N GLU A 426 11.76 -22.20 4.95
CA GLU A 426 12.29 -23.54 4.70
C GLU A 426 13.66 -23.79 5.35
N VAL A 427 13.94 -23.13 6.49
CA VAL A 427 15.16 -23.36 7.29
C VAL A 427 14.83 -24.30 8.45
N ALA A 428 15.68 -25.30 8.69
CA ALA A 428 15.51 -26.26 9.79
C ALA A 428 15.38 -25.55 11.14
N GLN A 429 14.54 -26.11 12.03
CA GLN A 429 14.38 -25.63 13.39
C GLN A 429 15.73 -25.69 14.10
N GLN A 430 16.13 -24.61 14.77
CA GLN A 430 17.21 -24.76 15.76
C GLN A 430 16.64 -25.61 16.90
N PRO A 431 17.36 -26.63 17.38
CA PRO A 431 16.98 -27.29 18.61
C PRO A 431 16.79 -26.21 19.66
N GLN A 432 15.61 -26.15 20.28
CA GLN A 432 15.47 -25.42 21.54
C GLN A 432 16.60 -25.96 22.41
N THR A 433 17.54 -25.10 22.79
CA THR A 433 18.47 -25.39 23.86
C THR A 433 17.61 -25.56 25.10
N SER A 434 17.10 -26.78 25.29
CA SER A 434 16.73 -27.25 26.60
C SER A 434 17.97 -26.99 27.43
N ILE A 435 17.86 -26.06 28.37
CA ILE A 435 18.77 -25.98 29.49
C ILE A 435 18.56 -27.31 30.22
N SER A 436 19.23 -28.37 29.74
CA SER A 436 19.54 -29.51 30.58
C SER A 436 20.45 -28.90 31.62
N MET A 437 19.89 -28.64 32.80
CA MET A 437 20.71 -28.58 34.00
C MET A 437 21.41 -29.94 34.08
N GLU A 438 22.62 -30.02 33.55
CA GLU A 438 23.55 -31.04 34.00
C GLU A 438 23.68 -30.85 35.51
N PRO A 439 23.45 -31.90 36.32
CA PRO A 439 23.79 -31.84 37.72
C PRO A 439 25.31 -31.90 37.84
N THR A 440 25.98 -30.76 37.64
CA THR A 440 27.37 -30.61 38.05
C THR A 440 27.39 -30.46 39.56
N GLY A 441 27.89 -31.50 40.24
CA GLY A 441 28.44 -31.37 41.58
C GLY A 441 27.82 -32.28 42.63
N GLU A 442 28.09 -33.60 42.56
CA GLU A 442 28.09 -34.44 43.76
C GLU A 442 29.10 -35.60 43.74
N GLU A 443 30.02 -35.67 42.76
CA GLU A 443 31.10 -36.68 42.76
C GLU A 443 32.45 -36.18 43.32
N ASP A 444 32.66 -34.86 43.45
CA ASP A 444 33.91 -34.33 44.02
C ASP A 444 33.96 -34.31 45.56
N ALA A 445 32.85 -34.62 46.25
CA ALA A 445 32.82 -34.66 47.72
C ALA A 445 33.30 -35.99 48.34
N LYS A 446 33.63 -37.01 47.52
CA LYS A 446 34.10 -38.31 48.02
C LYS A 446 35.61 -38.54 47.92
N GLN A 447 36.36 -37.77 47.14
CA GLN A 447 37.81 -37.94 47.03
C GLN A 447 38.65 -37.12 48.03
N GLU A 448 38.08 -36.10 48.68
CA GLU A 448 38.79 -35.35 49.73
C GLU A 448 38.71 -35.98 51.14
N ARG A 449 37.93 -37.04 51.35
CA ARG A 449 37.82 -37.72 52.66
C ARG A 449 38.64 -38.99 52.82
N GLU A 450 39.29 -39.50 51.77
CA GLU A 450 40.15 -40.69 51.85
C GLU A 450 41.65 -40.37 51.83
N GLY A 451 42.04 -39.08 51.76
CA GLY A 451 43.44 -38.63 51.81
C GLY A 451 43.92 -38.14 53.18
N GLN A 452 43.08 -38.20 54.22
CA GLN A 452 43.44 -37.85 55.59
C GLN A 452 42.93 -38.92 56.55
N GLN A 453 43.57 -40.09 56.54
CA GLN A 453 43.65 -40.98 57.71
C GLN A 453 44.89 -41.87 57.62
#